data_AF-A0AAQ3VLC4-F1
#
_entry.id   AF-A0AAQ3VLC4-F1
#
_cell.length_a   1.000
_cell.length_b   1.000
_cell.length_c   1.000
_cell.angle_alpha   90.00
_cell.angle_beta   90.00
_cell.angle_gamma   90.00
#
_symmetry.space_group_name_H-M   'P 1'
#
loop_
_entity.id
_entity.type
_entity.pdbx_description
1 polymer ?
#
loop_
_entity_poly.entity_id
_entity_poly.type
_entity_poly.pdbx_seq_one_letter_code
_entity_poly.pdbx_strand_id
1 'polypeptide(L)'
;MIWDEFVRLTNRESYYAAAMVILLCLGPLVGIASAQTSNPPAIVEVCTPCHGINGTGGDVEKPNLAGQTSIYIREPLLAFRSGKRKHPDMKSIARDLSDREIDQLVIYYSTLPPS
;
A
#
# COMPACT_ATOMS: atom_id res chain seq x y z
N MET A 1 28.92 3.09 -57.88
CA MET A 1 28.79 3.80 -56.59
C MET A 1 27.46 3.43 -55.90
N ILE A 2 27.09 2.15 -55.85
CA ILE A 2 25.83 1.65 -55.24
C ILE A 2 26.12 0.47 -54.28
N TRP A 3 27.19 -0.28 -54.54
CA TRP A 3 27.62 -1.43 -53.72
C TRP A 3 28.08 -1.06 -52.29
N ASP A 4 28.75 0.09 -52.11
CA ASP A 4 29.20 0.52 -50.78
C ASP A 4 28.07 0.91 -49.83
N GLU A 5 26.94 1.39 -50.37
CA GLU A 5 25.80 1.83 -49.57
C GLU A 5 25.00 0.65 -49.05
N PHE A 6 24.85 -0.41 -49.86
CA PHE A 6 24.18 -1.64 -49.45
C PHE A 6 24.91 -2.33 -48.28
N VAL A 7 26.24 -2.44 -48.33
CA VAL A 7 27.05 -3.05 -47.26
C VAL A 7 27.00 -2.23 -45.96
N ARG A 8 26.93 -0.90 -46.05
CA ARG A 8 26.78 -0.02 -44.88
C ARG A 8 25.39 -0.16 -44.23
N LEU A 9 24.34 -0.39 -45.03
CA LEU A 9 22.99 -0.59 -44.53
C LEU A 9 22.84 -1.94 -43.84
N THR A 10 23.39 -3.02 -44.39
CA THR A 10 23.31 -4.36 -43.76
C THR A 10 24.10 -4.45 -42.45
N ASN A 11 25.21 -3.71 -42.33
CA ASN A 11 26.04 -3.72 -41.12
C ASN A 11 25.44 -2.89 -39.99
N ARG A 12 24.66 -1.84 -40.30
CA ARG A 12 24.07 -0.97 -39.27
C ARG A 12 22.98 -1.67 -38.45
N GLU A 13 22.18 -2.51 -39.09
CA GLU A 13 21.08 -3.26 -38.44
C GLU A 13 21.59 -4.34 -37.46
N SER A 14 22.77 -4.91 -37.72
CA SER A 14 23.36 -5.93 -36.84
C SER A 14 23.96 -5.35 -35.56
N TYR A 15 24.46 -4.11 -35.59
CA TYR A 15 24.95 -3.42 -34.39
C TYR A 15 23.82 -3.00 -33.45
N TYR A 16 22.64 -2.62 -33.96
CA TYR A 16 21.48 -2.29 -33.13
C TYR A 16 20.88 -3.53 -32.45
N ALA A 17 20.83 -4.67 -33.15
CA ALA A 17 20.38 -5.93 -32.57
C ALA A 17 21.29 -6.39 -31.42
N ALA A 18 22.62 -6.27 -31.57
CA ALA A 18 23.57 -6.63 -30.51
C ALA A 18 23.51 -5.67 -29.31
N ALA A 19 23.35 -4.36 -29.55
CA ALA A 19 23.27 -3.35 -28.49
C ALA A 19 21.99 -3.47 -27.64
N MET A 20 20.84 -3.87 -28.24
CA MET A 20 19.59 -4.06 -27.49
C MET A 20 19.60 -5.30 -26.59
N VAL A 21 20.32 -6.37 -26.96
CA VAL A 21 20.40 -7.61 -26.16
C VAL A 21 21.28 -7.41 -24.91
N ILE A 22 22.34 -6.61 -24.99
CA ILE A 22 23.26 -6.37 -23.87
C ILE A 22 22.61 -5.51 -22.77
N LEU A 23 21.74 -4.56 -23.14
CA LEU A 23 21.06 -3.65 -22.20
C LEU A 23 19.96 -4.34 -21.38
N LEU A 24 19.42 -5.45 -21.87
CA LEU A 24 18.35 -6.23 -21.23
C LEU A 24 18.85 -7.20 -20.14
N CYS A 25 20.14 -7.56 -20.16
CA CYS A 25 20.73 -8.53 -19.23
C CYS A 25 21.34 -7.90 -17.96
N LEU A 26 21.43 -6.56 -17.87
CA LEU A 26 22.17 -5.86 -16.80
C LEU A 26 21.30 -4.98 -15.88
N GLY A 27 19.96 -5.04 -15.94
CA GLY A 27 19.12 -4.25 -15.03
C GLY A 27 17.82 -4.94 -14.65
N PRO A 28 17.35 -4.91 -13.39
CA PRO A 28 17.99 -4.42 -12.15
C PRO A 28 17.95 -5.44 -10.97
N LEU A 29 19.00 -5.44 -10.13
CA LEU A 29 19.06 -6.07 -8.79
C LEU A 29 18.22 -5.31 -7.74
N VAL A 30 17.10 -4.69 -8.12
CA VAL A 30 16.21 -4.04 -7.14
C VAL A 30 15.24 -5.09 -6.64
N GLY A 31 15.63 -5.77 -5.56
CA GLY A 31 14.74 -6.61 -4.79
C GLY A 31 13.58 -5.77 -4.26
N ILE A 32 12.36 -6.14 -4.62
CA ILE A 32 11.14 -5.64 -4.00
C ILE A 32 11.11 -6.15 -2.55
N ALA A 33 11.43 -5.27 -1.60
CA ALA A 33 11.22 -5.53 -0.19
C ALA A 33 9.71 -5.62 0.06
N SER A 34 9.16 -6.83 0.09
CA SER A 34 7.81 -7.07 0.59
C SER A 34 7.86 -6.97 2.11
N ALA A 35 7.26 -5.93 2.68
CA ALA A 35 7.01 -5.85 4.11
C ALA A 35 5.92 -6.87 4.49
N GLN A 36 6.29 -8.15 4.60
CA GLN A 36 5.45 -9.18 5.17
C GLN A 36 5.42 -8.97 6.69
N THR A 37 4.39 -8.28 7.18
CA THR A 37 4.19 -8.15 8.62
C THR A 37 3.71 -9.49 9.18
N SER A 38 4.58 -10.11 9.98
CA SER A 38 4.22 -10.94 11.12
C SER A 38 2.96 -10.40 11.82
N ASN A 39 2.05 -11.30 12.23
CA ASN A 39 0.81 -11.13 13.01
C ASN A 39 0.31 -9.69 13.31
N PRO A 40 -0.99 -9.39 13.08
CA PRO A 40 -1.54 -8.07 13.38
C PRO A 40 -1.30 -7.67 14.86
N PRO A 41 -1.09 -6.37 15.15
CA PRO A 41 -1.08 -5.88 16.52
C PRO A 41 -2.34 -6.33 17.27
N ALA A 42 -2.22 -6.73 18.54
CA ALA A 42 -3.36 -7.24 19.33
C ALA A 42 -4.56 -6.27 19.34
N ILE A 43 -4.30 -4.95 19.31
CA ILE A 43 -5.37 -3.95 19.28
C ILE A 43 -6.28 -4.05 18.03
N VAL A 44 -5.83 -4.65 16.93
CA VAL A 44 -6.64 -4.88 15.72
C VAL A 44 -7.84 -5.80 16.00
N GLU A 45 -7.75 -6.66 17.01
CA GLU A 45 -8.82 -7.59 17.39
C GLU A 45 -10.12 -6.85 17.77
N VAL A 46 -10.02 -5.65 18.37
CA VAL A 46 -11.22 -4.87 18.76
C VAL A 46 -11.94 -4.25 17.57
N CYS A 47 -11.26 -4.11 16.43
CA CYS A 47 -11.78 -3.46 15.22
C CYS A 47 -12.48 -4.46 14.28
N THR A 48 -11.98 -5.69 14.26
CA THR A 48 -12.39 -6.77 13.35
C THR A 48 -13.90 -7.09 13.40
N PRO A 49 -14.60 -7.09 14.56
CA PRO A 49 -16.03 -7.42 14.62
C PRO A 49 -16.94 -6.49 13.81
N CYS A 50 -16.51 -5.25 13.59
CA CYS A 50 -17.27 -4.27 12.83
C CYS A 50 -16.65 -4.01 11.45
N HIS A 51 -15.34 -3.81 11.39
CA HIS A 51 -14.64 -3.44 10.15
C HIS A 51 -14.17 -4.64 9.34
N GLY A 52 -14.56 -5.86 9.69
CA GLY A 52 -14.23 -7.07 8.95
C GLY A 52 -12.79 -7.55 9.14
N ILE A 53 -12.54 -8.77 8.69
CA ILE A 53 -11.19 -9.35 8.66
C ILE A 53 -10.33 -8.51 7.72
N ASN A 54 -9.15 -8.12 8.17
CA ASN A 54 -8.26 -7.21 7.45
C ASN A 54 -8.89 -5.84 7.11
N GLY A 55 -9.91 -5.38 7.86
CA GLY A 55 -10.47 -4.05 7.64
C GLY A 55 -11.37 -3.91 6.40
N THR A 56 -11.80 -5.04 5.81
CA THR A 56 -12.59 -5.08 4.55
C THR A 56 -14.11 -4.95 4.72
N GLY A 57 -14.59 -4.50 5.89
CA GLY A 57 -15.99 -4.16 6.12
C GLY A 57 -16.43 -3.02 5.19
N GLY A 58 -17.60 -3.12 4.57
CA GLY A 58 -17.89 -2.35 3.36
C GLY A 58 -19.24 -1.63 3.33
N ASP A 59 -19.91 -1.48 4.47
CA ASP A 59 -21.18 -0.73 4.54
C ASP A 59 -20.99 0.68 5.14
N VAL A 60 -22.03 1.52 5.02
CA VAL A 60 -21.98 2.93 5.41
C VAL A 60 -21.74 3.11 6.91
N GLU A 61 -22.20 2.18 7.74
CA GLU A 61 -22.04 2.24 9.19
C GLU A 61 -20.68 1.70 9.64
N LYS A 62 -20.13 0.73 8.90
CA LYS A 62 -18.88 0.02 9.18
C LYS A 62 -17.96 0.09 7.95
N PRO A 63 -17.32 1.26 7.74
CA PRO A 63 -16.55 1.52 6.53
C PRO A 63 -15.27 0.70 6.46
N ASN A 64 -14.76 0.60 5.24
CA ASN A 64 -13.52 -0.06 4.89
C ASN A 64 -12.31 0.73 5.42
N LEU A 65 -11.38 0.03 6.06
CA LEU A 65 -10.13 0.57 6.59
C LEU A 65 -8.91 0.13 5.79
N ALA A 66 -9.01 -0.95 5.02
CA ALA A 66 -7.88 -1.57 4.33
C ALA A 66 -7.31 -0.67 3.22
N GLY A 67 -6.00 -0.44 3.24
CA GLY A 67 -5.28 0.35 2.23
C GLY A 67 -5.64 1.84 2.24
N GLN A 68 -6.35 2.29 3.28
CA GLN A 68 -6.73 3.67 3.42
C GLN A 68 -5.55 4.52 3.91
N THR A 69 -5.52 5.79 3.52
CA THR A 69 -4.45 6.70 3.91
C THR A 69 -4.36 6.83 5.44
N SER A 70 -3.14 7.00 5.93
CA SER A 70 -2.88 7.12 7.37
C SER A 70 -3.68 8.25 8.03
N ILE A 71 -3.86 9.37 7.34
CA ILE A 71 -4.65 10.52 7.81
C ILE A 71 -6.13 10.15 7.93
N TYR A 72 -6.68 9.43 6.95
CA TYR A 72 -8.08 9.06 6.95
C TYR A 72 -8.43 8.02 8.03
N ILE A 73 -7.44 7.28 8.56
CA ILE A 73 -7.62 6.43 9.75
C ILE A 73 -7.42 7.24 11.04
N ARG A 74 -6.34 8.04 11.11
CA ARG A 74 -5.95 8.77 12.32
C ARG A 74 -6.96 9.84 12.74
N GLU A 75 -7.33 10.72 11.83
CA GLU A 75 -8.15 11.90 12.17
C GLU A 75 -9.52 11.51 12.71
N PRO A 76 -10.26 10.54 12.12
CA PRO A 76 -11.49 10.04 12.72
C PRO A 76 -11.31 9.47 14.12
N LEU A 77 -10.27 8.65 14.36
CA LEU A 77 -10.01 8.08 15.69
C LEU A 77 -9.80 9.18 16.74
N LEU A 78 -9.00 10.20 16.41
CA LEU A 78 -8.78 11.36 17.28
C LEU A 78 -10.06 12.19 17.47
N ALA A 79 -10.86 12.35 16.41
CA ALA A 79 -12.11 13.09 16.47
C ALA A 79 -13.18 12.36 17.30
N PHE A 80 -13.24 11.03 17.24
CA PHE A 80 -14.12 10.23 18.10
C PHE A 80 -13.67 10.27 19.55
N ARG A 81 -12.36 10.12 19.81
CA ARG A 81 -11.78 10.17 21.16
C ARG A 81 -12.03 11.51 21.84
N SER A 82 -11.85 12.61 21.12
CA SER A 82 -12.13 13.97 21.62
C SER A 82 -13.62 14.34 21.64
N GLY A 83 -14.49 13.53 21.01
CA GLY A 83 -15.92 13.81 20.89
C GLY A 83 -16.28 14.86 19.82
N LYS A 84 -15.32 15.35 19.03
CA LYS A 84 -15.56 16.23 17.87
C LYS A 84 -16.41 15.53 16.80
N ARG A 85 -16.18 14.24 16.58
CA ARG A 85 -17.03 13.37 15.74
C ARG A 85 -17.87 12.49 16.66
N LYS A 86 -19.17 12.38 16.36
CA LYS A 86 -20.13 11.65 17.20
C LYS A 86 -20.52 10.33 16.52
N HIS A 87 -20.28 9.23 17.22
CA HIS A 87 -20.84 7.90 16.95
C HIS A 87 -20.74 7.12 18.26
N PRO A 88 -21.83 6.50 18.77
CA PRO A 88 -21.83 5.89 20.09
C PRO A 88 -20.73 4.84 20.26
N ASP A 89 -20.63 3.89 19.32
CA ASP A 89 -19.67 2.78 19.40
C ASP A 89 -18.23 3.28 19.24
N MET A 90 -17.93 3.96 18.13
CA MET A 90 -16.58 4.47 17.88
C MET A 90 -16.11 5.49 18.92
N LYS A 91 -17.00 6.25 19.56
CA LYS A 91 -16.63 7.11 20.69
C LYS A 91 -16.18 6.26 21.88
N SER A 92 -16.91 5.20 22.22
CA SER A 92 -16.53 4.31 23.33
C SER A 92 -15.19 3.66 23.04
N ILE A 93 -15.04 3.06 21.85
CA ILE A 93 -13.81 2.40 21.43
C ILE A 93 -12.62 3.38 21.43
N ALA A 94 -12.76 4.51 20.75
CA ALA A 94 -11.66 5.46 20.60
C ALA A 94 -11.24 6.13 21.92
N ARG A 95 -12.13 6.21 22.92
CA ARG A 95 -11.78 6.73 24.25
C ARG A 95 -10.79 5.86 25.01
N ASP A 96 -10.81 4.56 24.75
CA ASP A 96 -9.95 3.59 25.45
C ASP A 96 -8.61 3.39 24.72
N LEU A 97 -8.43 3.97 23.52
CA LEU A 97 -7.19 3.90 22.76
C LEU A 97 -6.14 4.91 23.23
N SER A 98 -4.94 4.39 23.53
CA SER A 98 -3.73 5.20 23.68
C SER A 98 -3.24 5.74 22.33
N ASP A 99 -2.38 6.76 22.36
CA ASP A 99 -1.77 7.30 21.13
C ASP A 99 -0.96 6.24 20.38
N ARG A 100 -0.26 5.37 21.13
CA ARG A 100 0.51 4.26 20.57
C ARG A 100 -0.38 3.26 19.84
N GLU A 101 -1.54 2.94 20.41
CA GLU A 101 -2.50 2.03 19.77
C GLU A 101 -3.11 2.64 18.51
N ILE A 102 -3.42 3.94 18.52
CA ILE A 102 -3.84 4.66 17.31
C ILE A 102 -2.75 4.57 16.23
N ASP A 103 -1.48 4.78 16.59
CA ASP A 103 -0.37 4.64 15.65
C ASP A 103 -0.27 3.22 15.07
N GLN A 104 -0.42 2.19 15.91
CA GLN A 104 -0.41 0.80 15.47
C GLN A 104 -1.56 0.50 14.49
N LEU A 105 -2.77 0.97 14.77
CA LEU A 105 -3.93 0.81 13.90
C LEU A 105 -3.73 1.54 12.57
N VAL A 106 -3.22 2.76 12.60
CA VAL A 106 -2.92 3.58 11.41
C VAL A 106 -1.89 2.88 10.53
N ILE A 107 -0.77 2.42 11.11
CA ILE A 107 0.27 1.71 10.38
C ILE A 107 -0.30 0.43 9.78
N TYR A 108 -0.95 -0.41 10.58
CA TYR A 108 -1.48 -1.68 10.12
C TYR A 108 -2.45 -1.51 8.95
N TYR A 109 -3.55 -0.76 9.12
CA TYR A 109 -4.58 -0.66 8.10
C TYR A 109 -4.12 0.06 6.82
N SER A 110 -3.25 1.06 6.93
CA SER A 110 -2.70 1.77 5.75
C SER A 110 -1.75 0.93 4.90
N THR A 111 -1.16 -0.12 5.46
CA THR A 111 -0.27 -1.05 4.74
C THR A 111 -1.00 -2.24 4.11
N LEU A 112 -2.29 -2.42 4.40
CA LEU A 112 -3.06 -3.48 3.76
C LEU A 112 -3.34 -3.16 2.29
N PRO A 113 -3.55 -4.17 1.44
CA PRO A 113 -4.05 -3.95 0.09
C PRO A 113 -5.38 -3.17 0.11
N PRO A 114 -5.57 -2.17 -0.76
CA PRO A 114 -6.87 -1.55 -0.97
C PRO A 114 -7.92 -2.60 -1.37
N SER A 115 -9.18 -2.38 -0.97
CA SER A 115 -10.31 -3.28 -1.30
C SER A 115 -11.53 -2.54 -1.81
#